data_AF-A0A2T0W3M2-F1
#
_entry.id   AF-A0A2T0W3M2-F1
#
_cell.length_a   1.000
_cell.length_b   1.000
_cell.length_c   1.000
_cell.angle_alpha   90.00
_cell.angle_beta   90.00
_cell.angle_gamma   90.00
#
_symmetry.space_group_name_H-M   'P 1'
#
loop_
_entity.id
_entity.type
_entity.pdbx_description
1 polymer ?
#
loop_
_entity_poly.entity_id
_entity_poly.type
_entity_poly.pdbx_seq_one_letter_code
_entity_poly.pdbx_strand_id
1 'polypeptide(L)'
;MPEEKSAGSETDFESIWLRLVHMIIIAVLMSMASSLLGLLTVAQFVIMLFKKREPNDQLAEIGTTMGVWMAKAARYQVAASEVKPWPWTELD
;
A
#
# COMPACT_ATOMS: atom_id res chain seq x y z
N MET A 1 46.61 -24.48 -4.70
CA MET A 1 46.27 -23.87 -3.40
C MET A 1 45.05 -22.99 -3.62
N PRO A 2 44.02 -23.07 -2.74
CA PRO A 2 42.68 -22.55 -2.98
C PRO A 2 42.56 -21.12 -2.44
N GLU A 3 42.12 -20.19 -3.26
CA GLU A 3 41.65 -18.87 -2.82
C GLU A 3 40.19 -18.70 -3.25
N GLU A 4 39.34 -19.61 -2.77
CA GLU A 4 37.94 -19.28 -2.51
C GLU A 4 37.92 -18.36 -1.27
N LYS A 5 37.79 -17.06 -1.46
CA LYS A 5 37.15 -16.23 -0.43
C LYS A 5 36.65 -14.89 -0.95
N SER A 6 35.34 -14.71 -0.75
CA SER A 6 34.67 -13.44 -0.47
C SER A 6 34.38 -12.51 -1.65
N ALA A 7 33.46 -12.91 -2.52
CA ALA A 7 32.75 -11.98 -3.41
C ALA A 7 31.24 -12.28 -3.46
N GLY A 8 30.63 -12.60 -2.32
CA GLY A 8 29.20 -12.89 -2.24
C GLY A 8 28.67 -12.70 -0.83
N SER A 9 28.22 -11.48 -0.51
CA SER A 9 27.18 -11.23 0.52
C SER A 9 26.78 -9.76 0.68
N GLU A 10 27.52 -8.77 0.16
CA GLU A 10 27.19 -7.35 0.45
C GLU A 10 25.90 -6.86 -0.26
N THR A 11 25.56 -7.38 -1.44
CA THR A 11 24.37 -6.97 -2.21
C THR A 11 23.04 -7.52 -1.70
N ASP A 12 23.05 -8.70 -1.06
CA ASP A 12 21.82 -9.36 -0.60
C ASP A 12 21.28 -8.73 0.69
N PHE A 13 22.20 -8.36 1.61
CA PHE A 13 21.82 -7.63 2.82
C PHE A 13 21.31 -6.22 2.50
N GLU A 14 21.91 -5.53 1.53
CA GLU A 14 21.44 -4.22 1.11
C GLU A 14 20.00 -4.29 0.56
N SER A 15 19.66 -5.37 -0.17
CA SER A 15 18.30 -5.61 -0.70
C SER A 15 17.25 -5.85 0.40
N ILE A 16 17.54 -6.67 1.42
CA ILE A 16 16.57 -6.94 2.51
C ILE A 16 16.35 -5.72 3.41
N TRP A 17 17.41 -4.95 3.69
CA TRP A 17 17.29 -3.71 4.45
C TRP A 17 16.53 -2.65 3.67
N LEU A 18 16.78 -2.50 2.36
CA LEU A 18 15.98 -1.63 1.50
C LEU A 18 14.52 -2.05 1.47
N ARG A 19 14.22 -3.35 1.43
CA ARG A 19 12.86 -3.87 1.50
C ARG A 19 12.17 -3.45 2.81
N LEU A 20 12.86 -3.57 3.95
CA LEU A 20 12.35 -3.11 5.24
C LEU A 20 12.05 -1.61 5.26
N VAL A 21 12.94 -0.77 4.68
CA VAL A 21 12.70 0.67 4.57
C VAL A 21 11.42 0.96 3.78
N HIS A 22 11.23 0.30 2.64
CA HIS A 22 9.99 0.42 1.87
C HIS A 22 8.77 -0.06 2.66
N MET A 23 8.89 -1.15 3.42
CA MET A 23 7.80 -1.62 4.28
C MET A 23 7.42 -0.56 5.32
N ILE A 24 8.38 0.10 5.96
CA ILE A 24 8.07 1.18 6.92
C ILE A 24 7.34 2.33 6.22
N ILE A 25 7.83 2.79 5.06
CA ILE A 25 7.20 3.88 4.32
C ILE A 25 5.77 3.50 3.89
N ILE A 26 5.58 2.30 3.34
CA ILE A 26 4.27 1.82 2.92
C ILE A 26 3.33 1.68 4.13
N ALA A 27 3.82 1.26 5.29
CA ALA A 27 3.01 1.18 6.51
C ALA A 27 2.53 2.57 6.96
N VAL A 28 3.39 3.59 6.88
CA VAL A 28 3.00 5.00 7.13
C VAL A 28 1.94 5.45 6.13
N LEU A 29 2.15 5.19 4.82
CA LEU A 29 1.16 5.50 3.79
C LEU A 29 -0.16 4.76 4.02
N MET A 30 -0.13 3.50 4.46
CA MET A 30 -1.33 2.73 4.80
C MET A 30 -2.08 3.33 5.98
N SER A 31 -1.39 3.86 6.98
CA SER A 31 -2.02 4.58 8.10
C SER A 31 -2.76 5.83 7.62
N MET A 32 -2.12 6.61 6.73
CA MET A 32 -2.73 7.78 6.09
C MET A 32 -3.95 7.39 5.23
N ALA A 33 -3.82 6.37 4.39
CA ALA A 33 -4.91 5.85 3.57
C ALA A 33 -6.08 5.33 4.42
N SER A 34 -5.79 4.62 5.52
CA SER A 34 -6.83 4.13 6.44
C SER A 34 -7.59 5.28 7.12
N SER A 35 -6.87 6.34 7.52
CA SER A 35 -7.47 7.54 8.09
C SER A 35 -8.36 8.26 7.08
N LEU A 36 -7.87 8.40 5.83
CA LEU A 36 -8.65 8.97 4.73
C LEU A 36 -9.88 8.12 4.39
N LEU A 37 -9.75 6.79 4.37
CA LEU A 37 -10.87 5.86 4.18
C LEU A 37 -11.92 6.03 5.28
N GLY A 38 -11.50 6.21 6.52
CA GLY A 38 -12.38 6.54 7.63
C GLY A 38 -13.18 7.81 7.38
N LEU A 39 -12.51 8.88 6.94
CA LEU A 39 -13.15 10.14 6.59
C LEU A 39 -14.15 9.99 5.44
N LEU A 40 -13.74 9.31 4.35
CA LEU A 40 -14.61 9.04 3.20
C LEU A 40 -15.82 8.19 3.59
N THR A 41 -15.64 7.22 4.47
CA THR A 41 -16.73 6.37 4.99
C THR A 41 -17.74 7.20 5.77
N VAL A 42 -17.28 8.07 6.66
CA VAL A 42 -18.16 8.98 7.42
C VAL A 42 -18.90 9.92 6.46
N ALA A 43 -18.20 10.53 5.51
CA ALA A 43 -18.81 11.42 4.51
C ALA A 43 -19.87 10.69 3.66
N GLN A 44 -19.56 9.50 3.17
CA GLN A 44 -20.49 8.66 2.40
C GLN A 44 -21.73 8.31 3.22
N PHE A 45 -21.53 7.93 4.48
CA PHE A 45 -22.63 7.63 5.38
C PHE A 45 -23.55 8.83 5.61
N VAL A 46 -22.99 10.02 5.85
CA VAL A 46 -23.76 11.27 5.99
C VAL A 46 -24.56 11.57 4.72
N ILE A 47 -23.96 11.44 3.54
CA ILE A 47 -24.68 11.66 2.27
C ILE A 47 -25.86 10.69 2.14
N MET A 48 -25.64 9.41 2.43
CA MET A 48 -26.70 8.39 2.37
C MET A 48 -27.86 8.69 3.33
N LEU A 49 -27.63 9.32 4.48
CA LEU A 49 -28.71 9.73 5.39
C LEU A 49 -29.65 10.76 4.74
N PHE A 50 -29.09 11.74 4.02
CA PHE A 50 -29.88 12.79 3.37
C PHE A 50 -30.44 12.39 2.00
N LYS A 51 -29.77 11.48 1.29
CA LYS A 51 -30.17 11.02 -0.06
C LYS A 51 -30.93 9.70 -0.07
N LYS A 52 -31.69 9.38 0.99
CA LYS A 52 -32.52 8.16 1.05
C LYS A 52 -31.74 6.87 0.74
N ARG A 53 -30.52 6.75 1.28
CA ARG A 53 -29.57 5.64 1.07
C ARG A 53 -28.94 5.54 -0.32
N GLU A 54 -29.05 6.59 -1.14
CA GLU A 54 -28.31 6.67 -2.39
C GLU A 54 -26.84 7.04 -2.12
N PRO A 55 -25.87 6.19 -2.53
CA PRO A 55 -24.45 6.50 -2.40
C PRO A 55 -24.03 7.62 -3.34
N ASN A 56 -22.95 8.33 -3.01
CA ASN A 56 -22.28 9.20 -3.97
C ASN A 56 -21.27 8.38 -4.79
N ASP A 57 -21.43 8.37 -6.11
CA ASP A 57 -20.60 7.57 -7.03
C ASP A 57 -19.13 7.98 -7.00
N GLN A 58 -18.83 9.29 -6.94
CA GLN A 58 -17.45 9.78 -6.91
C GLN A 58 -16.72 9.35 -5.64
N LEU A 59 -17.38 9.42 -4.49
CA LEU A 59 -16.79 8.95 -3.22
C LEU A 59 -16.59 7.43 -3.23
N ALA A 60 -17.53 6.69 -3.82
CA ALA A 60 -17.43 5.24 -3.97
C ALA A 60 -16.26 4.83 -4.89
N GLU A 61 -16.08 5.55 -5.99
CA GLU A 61 -14.96 5.35 -6.93
C GLU A 61 -13.61 5.60 -6.25
N ILE A 62 -13.47 6.73 -5.52
CA ILE A 62 -12.24 7.04 -4.76
C ILE A 62 -11.96 5.94 -3.73
N GLY A 63 -12.98 5.49 -2.99
CA GLY A 63 -12.85 4.40 -2.02
C GLY A 63 -12.41 3.08 -2.67
N THR A 64 -12.91 2.80 -3.87
CA THR A 64 -12.57 1.59 -4.64
C THR A 64 -11.11 1.62 -5.07
N THR A 65 -10.65 2.70 -5.69
CA THR A 65 -9.24 2.87 -6.11
C THR A 65 -8.29 2.79 -4.92
N MET A 66 -8.66 3.40 -3.79
CA MET A 66 -7.87 3.30 -2.57
C MET A 66 -7.83 1.87 -2.02
N GLY A 67 -8.95 1.14 -2.06
CA GLY A 67 -9.00 -0.27 -1.66
C GLY A 67 -8.08 -1.17 -2.51
N VAL A 68 -8.06 -0.95 -3.83
CA VAL A 68 -7.14 -1.66 -4.76
C VAL A 68 -5.69 -1.40 -4.38
N TRP A 69 -5.34 -0.14 -4.11
CA TRP A 69 -4.00 0.23 -3.63
C TRP A 69 -3.65 -0.44 -2.30
N MET A 70 -4.56 -0.40 -1.32
CA MET A 70 -4.34 -0.99 0.01
C MET A 70 -4.12 -2.51 -0.09
N ALA A 71 -4.84 -3.20 -0.98
CA ALA A 71 -4.65 -4.63 -1.22
C ALA A 71 -3.26 -4.93 -1.82
N LYS A 72 -2.78 -4.11 -2.76
CA LYS A 72 -1.41 -4.24 -3.30
C LYS A 72 -0.35 -3.97 -2.21
N ALA A 73 -0.54 -2.93 -1.41
CA ALA A 73 0.35 -2.58 -0.29
C ALA A 73 0.45 -3.73 0.73
N ALA A 74 -0.68 -4.31 1.12
CA ALA A 74 -0.72 -5.44 2.04
C ALA A 74 0.04 -6.66 1.49
N ARG A 75 -0.11 -6.99 0.20
CA ARG A 75 0.64 -8.08 -0.44
C ARG A 75 2.15 -7.85 -0.39
N TYR A 76 2.61 -6.62 -0.63
CA TYR A 76 4.03 -6.28 -0.52
C TYR A 76 4.53 -6.42 0.93
N GLN A 77 3.78 -5.89 1.90
CA GLN A 77 4.12 -5.96 3.34
C GLN A 77 4.38 -7.39 3.82
N VAL A 78 3.55 -8.34 3.41
CA VAL A 78 3.65 -9.73 3.87
C VAL A 78 4.48 -10.62 2.95
N ALA A 79 5.26 -10.02 2.03
CA ALA A 79 6.06 -10.75 1.06
C ALA A 79 5.29 -11.70 0.15
N ALA A 80 3.99 -11.45 -0.04
CA ALA A 80 3.19 -12.16 -1.04
C ALA A 80 3.39 -11.60 -2.45
N SER A 81 4.05 -10.44 -2.60
CA SER A 81 4.41 -9.81 -3.86
C SER A 81 5.70 -9.01 -3.70
N GLU A 82 6.58 -9.06 -4.69
CA GLU A 82 7.77 -8.18 -4.79
C GLU A 82 7.47 -6.86 -5.52
N VAL A 83 6.26 -6.73 -6.08
CA VAL A 83 5.82 -5.49 -6.75
C VAL A 83 5.36 -4.50 -5.69
N LYS A 84 6.09 -3.39 -5.59
CA LYS A 84 5.74 -2.24 -4.73
C LYS A 84 4.43 -1.61 -5.21
N PRO A 85 3.58 -1.06 -4.32
CA PRO A 85 2.42 -0.29 -4.73
C PRO A 85 2.83 1.11 -5.25
N TRP A 86 1.87 1.88 -5.77
CA TRP A 86 2.04 3.32 -6.02
C TRP A 86 2.57 4.04 -4.75
N PRO A 87 3.47 5.03 -4.84
CA PRO A 87 3.92 5.77 -6.03
C PRO A 87 5.04 5.14 -6.87
N TRP A 88 5.54 3.95 -6.50
CA TRP A 88 6.64 3.33 -7.24
C TRP A 88 6.19 2.61 -8.51
N THR A 89 4.93 2.19 -8.56
CA THR A 89 4.30 1.55 -9.72
C THR A 89 2.96 2.20 -9.98
N GLU A 90 2.36 1.86 -11.12
CA GLU A 90 1.04 2.36 -11.48
C GLU A 90 -0.07 1.81 -10.55
N LEU A 91 -1.10 2.64 -10.35
CA LEU A 91 -2.39 2.21 -9.81
C LEU A 91 -3.06 1.38 -10.93
N ASP A 92 -3.50 0.16 -10.63
CA ASP A 92 -4.37 -0.59 -11.57
C ASP A 92 -5.78 -0.03 -11.44
#